data_AF-A0A535IUV9-F1
#
_entry.id   AF-A0A535IUV9-F1
#
_cell.length_a   1.000
_cell.length_b   1.000
_cell.length_c   1.000
_cell.angle_alpha   90.00
_cell.angle_beta   90.00
_cell.angle_gamma   90.00
#
_symmetry.space_group_name_H-M   'P 1'
#
loop_
_entity.id
_entity.type
_entity.pdbx_description
1 polymer ?
#
loop_
_entity_poly.entity_id
_entity_poly.type
_entity_poly.pdbx_seq_one_letter_code
_entity_poly.pdbx_strand_id
1 'polypeptide(L)'
;MSTNTRAVEAFWQRLERLRVEDMLGLAARPFDEATHAATVERVTEEARRTGLTKTIAAATADVDAYVLALFNRSTVQPGWLEANWGRPGTIEDRANLAASLGEVVTALLLADRISEADRDELLGPWESLVEPTSR
;
A
#
# COMPACT_ATOMS: atom_id res chain seq x y z
N MET A 1 -16.20 -15.37 -4.21
CA MET A 1 -15.22 -14.27 -4.12
C MET A 1 -15.96 -13.00 -3.75
N SER A 2 -15.73 -12.47 -2.55
CA SER A 2 -16.33 -11.21 -2.09
C SER A 2 -15.84 -10.03 -2.93
N THR A 3 -16.61 -8.95 -2.98
CA THR A 3 -16.27 -7.72 -3.72
C THR A 3 -14.91 -7.16 -3.31
N ASN A 4 -14.57 -7.26 -2.03
CA ASN A 4 -13.31 -6.75 -1.47
C ASN A 4 -12.08 -7.50 -2.00
N THR A 5 -12.18 -8.81 -2.22
CA THR A 5 -11.08 -9.57 -2.84
C THR A 5 -10.80 -9.12 -4.28
N ARG A 6 -11.83 -8.81 -5.06
CA ARG A 6 -11.65 -8.29 -6.43
C ARG A 6 -11.00 -6.91 -6.44
N ALA A 7 -11.36 -6.07 -5.47
CA ALA A 7 -10.75 -4.74 -5.33
C ALA A 7 -9.25 -4.84 -5.03
N VAL A 8 -8.86 -5.73 -4.12
CA VAL A 8 -7.45 -6.01 -3.80
C VAL A 8 -6.70 -6.54 -5.03
N GLU A 9 -7.27 -7.50 -5.77
CA GLU A 9 -6.66 -8.04 -6.99
C GLU A 9 -6.47 -6.96 -8.08
N ALA A 10 -7.49 -6.12 -8.30
CA ALA A 10 -7.43 -5.05 -9.29
C ALA A 10 -6.40 -3.98 -8.91
N PHE A 11 -6.29 -3.66 -7.61
CA PHE A 11 -5.25 -2.79 -7.08
C PHE A 11 -3.85 -3.37 -7.35
N TRP A 12 -3.61 -4.64 -7.01
CA TRP A 12 -2.32 -5.31 -7.27
C TRP A 12 -1.91 -5.26 -8.74
N GLN A 13 -2.83 -5.57 -9.65
CA GLN A 13 -2.56 -5.53 -11.08
C GLN A 13 -2.15 -4.13 -11.58
N ARG A 14 -2.70 -3.05 -11.00
CA ARG A 14 -2.33 -1.68 -11.37
C ARG A 14 -1.02 -1.27 -10.72
N LEU A 15 -0.81 -1.65 -9.46
CA LEU A 15 0.44 -1.42 -8.74
C LEU A 15 1.62 -2.02 -9.51
N GLU A 16 1.50 -3.25 -10.02
CA GLU A 16 2.56 -3.92 -10.81
C GLU A 16 2.99 -3.17 -12.08
N ARG A 17 2.19 -2.20 -12.55
CA ARG A 17 2.50 -1.38 -13.73
C ARG A 17 3.25 -0.09 -13.39
N LEU A 18 3.33 0.27 -12.11
CA LEU A 18 4.03 1.46 -11.66
C LEU A 18 5.53 1.21 -11.54
N ARG A 19 6.30 2.29 -11.70
CA ARG A 19 7.73 2.27 -11.38
C ARG A 19 7.92 2.48 -9.88
N VAL A 20 9.06 2.03 -9.35
CA VAL A 20 9.37 2.16 -7.92
C VAL A 20 9.35 3.63 -7.49
N GLU A 21 9.88 4.53 -8.33
CA GLU A 21 9.93 5.96 -8.06
C GLU A 21 8.54 6.57 -7.91
N ASP A 22 7.59 6.16 -8.76
CA ASP A 22 6.19 6.61 -8.69
C ASP A 22 5.53 6.08 -7.41
N MET A 23 5.79 4.82 -7.05
CA MET A 23 5.29 4.24 -5.80
C MET A 23 5.81 4.98 -4.57
N LEU A 24 7.08 5.39 -4.57
CA LEU A 24 7.66 6.17 -3.47
C LEU A 24 7.03 7.55 -3.34
N GLY A 25 6.67 8.18 -4.45
CA GLY A 25 5.90 9.43 -4.44
C GLY A 25 4.51 9.28 -3.81
N LEU A 26 3.83 8.15 -4.08
CA LEU A 26 2.52 7.84 -3.51
C LEU A 26 2.58 7.42 -2.03
N ALA A 27 3.68 6.78 -1.62
CA ALA A 27 3.92 6.37 -0.23
C ALA A 27 4.40 7.51 0.69
N ALA A 28 4.44 8.75 0.21
CA ALA A 28 4.85 9.88 1.02
C ALA A 28 3.92 10.02 2.25
N ARG A 29 4.52 10.31 3.41
CA ARG A 29 3.81 10.36 4.70
C ARG A 29 2.59 11.28 4.67
N PRO A 30 1.56 10.99 5.49
CA PRO A 30 0.38 11.84 5.61
C PRO A 30 0.75 13.24 6.09
N PHE A 31 -0.01 14.23 5.63
CA PHE A 31 0.23 15.63 5.97
C PHE A 31 -0.15 15.93 7.43
N ASP A 32 -1.07 15.17 8.00
CA ASP A 32 -1.51 15.23 9.40
C ASP A 32 -1.35 13.86 10.07
N GLU A 33 -0.21 13.67 10.74
CA GLU A 33 0.12 12.41 11.43
C GLU A 33 -0.86 12.08 12.57
N ALA A 34 -1.46 13.09 13.22
CA ALA A 34 -2.37 12.87 14.34
C ALA A 34 -3.72 12.32 13.87
N THR A 35 -4.26 12.90 12.80
CA THR A 35 -5.49 12.41 12.17
C THR A 35 -5.29 11.00 11.61
N HIS A 36 -4.16 10.76 10.91
CA HIS A 36 -3.82 9.44 10.38
C HIS A 36 -3.74 8.37 11.47
N ALA A 37 -3.03 8.65 12.57
CA ALA A 37 -2.89 7.71 13.69
C ALA A 37 -4.25 7.35 14.30
N ALA A 38 -5.15 8.33 14.47
CA ALA A 38 -6.50 8.08 14.98
C ALA A 38 -7.33 7.21 14.02
N THR A 39 -7.18 7.40 12.69
CA THR A 39 -7.82 6.56 11.67
C THR A 39 -7.31 5.13 11.73
N VAL A 40 -5.99 4.94 11.76
CA VAL A 40 -5.36 3.61 11.88
C VAL A 40 -5.83 2.89 13.15
N GLU A 41 -5.96 3.58 14.27
CA GLU A 41 -6.48 3.01 15.52
C GLU A 41 -7.94 2.54 15.36
N ARG A 42 -8.82 3.38 14.81
CA ARG A 42 -10.24 3.02 14.56
C ARG A 42 -10.37 1.80 13.64
N VAL A 43 -9.62 1.79 12.54
CA VAL A 43 -9.64 0.69 11.56
C VAL A 43 -9.07 -0.60 12.17
N THR A 44 -8.02 -0.49 12.98
CA THR A 44 -7.45 -1.62 13.71
C THR A 44 -8.48 -2.23 14.68
N GLU A 45 -9.25 -1.40 15.37
CA GLU A 45 -10.29 -1.90 16.26
C GLU A 45 -11.44 -2.56 15.49
N GLU A 46 -11.84 -2.01 14.34
CA GLU A 46 -12.85 -2.64 13.49
C GLU A 46 -12.36 -3.99 12.91
N ALA A 47 -11.08 -4.10 12.54
CA ALA A 47 -10.46 -5.36 12.15
C ALA A 47 -10.58 -6.44 13.24
N ARG A 48 -10.39 -6.06 14.51
CA ARG A 48 -10.56 -6.97 15.65
C ARG A 48 -12.02 -7.36 15.85
N ARG A 49 -12.93 -6.38 15.84
CA ARG A 49 -14.38 -6.60 16.03
C ARG A 49 -14.97 -7.52 14.98
N THR A 50 -14.49 -7.45 13.75
CA THR A 50 -14.95 -8.26 12.61
C THR A 50 -14.22 -9.59 12.46
N GLY A 51 -13.22 -9.87 13.29
CA GLY A 51 -12.43 -11.10 13.24
C GLY A 51 -11.48 -11.21 12.03
N LEU A 52 -11.24 -10.09 11.34
CA LEU A 52 -10.43 -10.05 10.11
C LEU A 52 -8.93 -9.80 10.37
N THR A 53 -8.51 -9.62 11.63
CA THR A 53 -7.11 -9.36 12.00
C THR A 53 -6.12 -10.35 11.37
N LYS A 54 -6.43 -11.65 11.32
CA LYS A 54 -5.54 -12.65 10.72
C LYS A 54 -5.43 -12.52 9.21
N THR A 55 -6.54 -12.22 8.54
CA THR A 55 -6.58 -12.00 7.09
C THR A 55 -5.78 -10.77 6.70
N ILE A 56 -5.96 -9.67 7.45
CA ILE A 56 -5.20 -8.43 7.24
C ILE A 56 -3.72 -8.68 7.49
N ALA A 57 -3.35 -9.33 8.61
CA ALA A 57 -1.96 -9.64 8.91
C ALA A 57 -1.28 -10.52 7.84
N ALA A 58 -2.00 -11.47 7.25
CA ALA A 58 -1.49 -12.27 6.14
C ALA A 58 -1.27 -11.41 4.89
N ALA A 59 -2.24 -10.55 4.55
CA ALA A 59 -2.14 -9.68 3.39
C ALA A 59 -1.03 -8.62 3.53
N THR A 60 -0.81 -8.09 4.73
CA THR A 60 0.32 -7.18 5.00
C THR A 60 1.67 -7.90 4.92
N ALA A 61 1.75 -9.17 5.31
CA ALA A 61 2.97 -9.96 5.15
C ALA A 61 3.30 -10.20 3.65
N ASP A 62 2.28 -10.37 2.81
CA ASP A 62 2.45 -10.46 1.36
C ASP A 62 2.93 -9.11 0.77
N VAL A 63 2.46 -7.98 1.29
CA VAL A 63 2.96 -6.63 0.96
C VAL A 63 4.45 -6.51 1.29
N ASP A 64 4.86 -6.90 2.51
CA ASP A 64 6.26 -6.85 2.94
C ASP A 64 7.16 -7.69 2.02
N ALA A 65 6.71 -8.91 1.68
CA ALA A 65 7.42 -9.79 0.77
C ALA A 65 7.55 -9.19 -0.64
N TYR A 66 6.48 -8.57 -1.14
CA TYR A 66 6.47 -7.87 -2.43
C TYR A 66 7.46 -6.69 -2.45
N VAL A 67 7.39 -5.79 -1.46
CA VAL A 67 8.28 -4.64 -1.37
C VAL A 67 9.74 -5.09 -1.24
N LEU A 68 10.02 -6.11 -0.44
CA LEU A 68 11.36 -6.69 -0.35
C LEU A 68 11.85 -7.20 -1.70
N ALA A 69 11.03 -7.95 -2.44
CA ALA A 69 11.37 -8.46 -3.76
C ALA A 69 11.59 -7.33 -4.78
N LEU A 70 10.76 -6.29 -4.75
CA LEU A 70 10.84 -5.11 -5.61
C LEU A 70 12.20 -4.41 -5.46
N PHE A 71 12.62 -4.15 -4.22
CA PHE A 71 13.90 -3.50 -3.94
C PHE A 71 15.11 -4.40 -4.17
N ASN A 72 14.98 -5.72 -4.00
CA ASN A 72 16.05 -6.66 -4.35
C ASN A 72 16.24 -6.77 -5.87
N ARG A 73 15.20 -6.62 -6.67
CA ARG A 73 15.32 -6.59 -8.15
C ARG A 73 15.98 -5.30 -8.64
N SER A 74 15.69 -4.17 -8.02
CA SER A 74 16.28 -2.88 -8.41
C SER A 74 17.76 -2.74 -8.03
N THR A 75 18.25 -3.48 -7.02
CA THR A 75 19.67 -3.50 -6.65
C THR A 75 20.53 -4.45 -7.49
N VAL A 76 19.94 -5.39 -8.22
CA VAL A 76 20.65 -6.49 -8.90
C VAL A 76 20.90 -6.24 -10.39
N GLN A 77 20.54 -5.08 -10.98
CA GLN A 77 20.90 -4.79 -12.38
C GLN A 77 22.41 -4.51 -12.52
N PRO A 78 23.21 -5.43 -13.10
CA PRO A 78 24.64 -5.22 -13.29
C PRO A 78 24.83 -4.55 -14.66
N GLY A 79 24.63 -3.24 -14.73
CA GLY A 79 24.96 -2.44 -15.90
C GLY A 79 26.44 -2.10 -15.88
N TRP A 80 27.25 -2.78 -16.69
CA TRP A 80 28.71 -2.64 -16.76
C TRP A 80 29.24 -1.25 -17.18
N LEU A 81 28.37 -0.34 -17.58
CA LEU A 81 28.68 1.02 -18.02
C LEU A 81 27.40 1.84 -17.82
N GLU A 82 27.27 2.56 -16.71
CA GLU A 82 26.62 3.87 -16.64
C GLU A 82 26.58 4.36 -15.19
N ALA A 83 27.16 5.54 -14.97
CA ALA A 83 27.16 6.26 -13.69
C ALA A 83 25.79 6.92 -13.38
N ASN A 84 24.68 6.29 -13.77
CA ASN A 84 23.32 6.71 -13.41
C ASN A 84 22.73 5.71 -12.42
N TRP A 85 23.29 5.74 -11.22
CA TRP A 85 22.79 5.06 -10.03
C TRP A 85 21.45 5.71 -9.62
N GLY A 86 20.36 5.34 -10.29
CA GLY A 86 19.02 5.55 -9.75
C GLY A 86 19.00 4.93 -8.36
N ARG A 87 18.99 5.76 -7.31
CA ARG A 87 19.16 5.28 -5.94
C ARG A 87 18.02 4.30 -5.65
N PRO A 88 18.28 3.01 -5.44
CA PRO A 88 17.27 2.15 -4.84
C PRO A 88 16.97 2.81 -3.49
N GLY A 89 15.70 3.18 -3.28
CA GLY A 89 15.28 3.94 -2.09
C GLY A 89 15.85 3.38 -0.78
N THR A 90 15.95 4.27 0.20
CA THR A 90 16.49 4.01 1.54
C THR A 90 15.72 2.92 2.28
N ILE A 91 16.26 2.44 3.41
CA ILE A 91 15.52 1.53 4.29
C ILE A 91 14.22 2.19 4.77
N GLU A 92 14.24 3.51 5.00
CA GLU A 92 13.05 4.28 5.35
C GLU A 92 12.02 4.30 4.22
N ASP A 93 12.45 4.47 2.96
CA ASP A 93 11.56 4.42 1.80
C ASP A 93 10.87 3.05 1.67
N ARG A 94 11.59 1.97 1.95
CA ARG A 94 11.03 0.60 1.98
C ARG A 94 9.97 0.45 3.06
N ALA A 95 10.28 0.91 4.27
CA ALA A 95 9.36 0.82 5.40
C ALA A 95 8.09 1.65 5.16
N ASN A 96 8.24 2.87 4.64
CA ASN A 96 7.12 3.75 4.30
C ASN A 96 6.26 3.15 3.20
N LEU A 97 6.86 2.60 2.14
CA LEU A 97 6.11 1.95 1.06
C LEU A 97 5.34 0.73 1.56
N ALA A 98 5.98 -0.13 2.35
CA ALA A 98 5.32 -1.31 2.92
C ALA A 98 4.16 -0.93 3.84
N ALA A 99 4.36 0.05 4.72
CA ALA A 99 3.31 0.55 5.61
C ALA A 99 2.13 1.12 4.82
N SER A 100 2.40 2.01 3.85
CA SER A 100 1.36 2.66 3.05
C SER A 100 0.57 1.66 2.20
N LEU A 101 1.24 0.68 1.57
CA LEU A 101 0.55 -0.40 0.85
C LEU A 101 -0.27 -1.30 1.79
N GLY A 102 0.23 -1.56 3.00
CA GLY A 102 -0.49 -2.30 4.02
C GLY A 102 -1.79 -1.61 4.45
N GLU A 103 -1.77 -0.29 4.58
CA GLU A 103 -2.95 0.53 4.88
C GLU A 103 -3.98 0.46 3.76
N VAL A 104 -3.56 0.59 2.49
CA VAL A 104 -4.44 0.44 1.32
C VAL A 104 -5.13 -0.93 1.30
N VAL A 105 -4.35 -2.01 1.45
CA VAL A 105 -4.91 -3.38 1.46
C VAL A 105 -5.88 -3.56 2.63
N THR A 106 -5.58 -2.96 3.79
CA THR A 106 -6.46 -2.98 4.96
C THR A 106 -7.78 -2.27 4.67
N ALA A 107 -7.72 -1.06 4.09
CA ALA A 107 -8.90 -0.29 3.69
C ALA A 107 -9.77 -1.04 2.69
N LEU A 108 -9.16 -1.70 1.69
CA LEU A 108 -9.88 -2.50 0.70
C LEU A 108 -10.55 -3.74 1.31
N LEU A 109 -9.88 -4.45 2.21
CA LEU A 109 -10.44 -5.61 2.89
C LEU A 109 -11.60 -5.24 3.82
N LEU A 110 -11.52 -4.06 4.44
CA LEU A 110 -12.52 -3.53 5.37
C LEU A 110 -13.50 -2.55 4.75
N ALA A 111 -13.52 -2.38 3.42
CA ALA A 111 -14.28 -1.32 2.74
C ALA A 111 -15.77 -1.25 3.13
N ASP A 112 -16.42 -2.39 3.39
CA ASP A 112 -17.83 -2.45 3.80
C ASP A 112 -18.05 -2.26 5.33
N ARG A 113 -16.98 -2.04 6.09
CA ARG A 113 -16.96 -2.08 7.58
C ARG A 113 -16.42 -0.80 8.21
N ILE A 114 -15.62 -0.03 7.48
CA ILE A 114 -15.13 1.27 7.92
C ILE A 114 -15.94 2.39 7.28
N SER A 115 -15.85 3.58 7.84
CA SER A 115 -16.48 4.76 7.22
C SER A 115 -15.78 5.10 5.92
N GLU A 116 -16.49 5.78 5.01
CA GLU A 116 -15.91 6.30 3.77
C GLU A 116 -14.71 7.22 4.07
N ALA A 117 -14.82 8.09 5.08
CA ALA A 117 -13.71 8.96 5.49
C ALA A 117 -12.48 8.18 5.97
N ASP A 118 -12.64 7.11 6.75
CA ASP A 118 -11.51 6.27 7.17
C ASP A 118 -10.89 5.52 5.99
N ARG A 119 -11.73 5.07 5.05
CA ARG A 119 -11.26 4.40 3.83
C ARG A 119 -10.44 5.37 2.98
N ASP A 120 -10.97 6.56 2.72
CA ASP A 120 -10.35 7.54 1.83
C ASP A 120 -9.04 8.07 2.44
N GLU A 121 -8.97 8.24 3.76
CA GLU A 121 -7.74 8.57 4.48
C GLU A 121 -6.66 7.49 4.30
N LEU A 122 -7.00 6.21 4.49
CA LEU A 122 -6.04 5.10 4.33
C LEU A 122 -5.66 4.81 2.87
N LEU A 123 -6.55 5.10 1.91
CA LEU A 123 -6.24 5.03 0.50
C LEU A 123 -5.31 6.17 0.09
N GLY A 124 -5.56 7.39 0.59
CA GLY A 124 -4.77 8.57 0.31
C GLY A 124 -4.44 8.72 -1.19
N PRO A 125 -3.17 8.93 -1.58
CA PRO A 125 -2.78 9.06 -2.98
C PRO A 125 -3.07 7.83 -3.87
N TRP A 126 -3.24 6.65 -3.27
CA TRP A 126 -3.47 5.39 -3.98
C TRP A 126 -4.89 5.22 -4.51
N GLU A 127 -5.83 6.06 -4.09
CA GLU A 127 -7.25 6.01 -4.50
C GLU A 127 -7.41 5.92 -6.03
N SER A 128 -6.58 6.66 -6.77
CA SER A 128 -6.56 6.67 -8.24
C SER A 128 -6.29 5.31 -8.89
N LEU A 129 -5.71 4.36 -8.15
CA LEU A 129 -5.47 2.98 -8.59
C LEU A 129 -6.60 2.02 -8.21
N VAL A 130 -7.48 2.42 -7.29
CA VAL A 130 -8.61 1.59 -6.85
C VAL A 130 -9.81 1.83 -7.75
N GLU A 131 -10.12 3.11 -8.02
CA GLU A 131 -11.26 3.47 -8.86
C GLU A 131 -10.95 3.34 -10.36
N PRO A 132 -11.88 2.80 -11.17
CA PRO A 132 -11.79 2.97 -12.61
C PRO A 132 -11.95 4.46 -12.90
N THR A 133 -10.89 5.10 -13.39
CA THR A 133 -10.93 6.48 -13.84
C THR A 133 -12.09 6.61 -14.84
N SER A 134 -13.20 7.19 -14.40
CA SER A 134 -14.32 7.51 -15.29
C SER A 134 -13.82 8.63 -16.19
N ARG A 135 -13.38 8.27 -17.39
CA ARG A 135 -13.17 9.17 -18.51
C ARG A 135 -14.28 8.99 -19.52
#